data_AF-A0A423JDN5-F1
#
_entry.id   AF-A0A423JDN5-F1
#
_cell.length_a   1.000
_cell.length_b   1.000
_cell.length_c   1.000
_cell.angle_alpha   90.00
_cell.angle_beta   90.00
_cell.angle_gamma   90.00
#
_symmetry.space_group_name_H-M   'P 1'
#
loop_
_entity.id
_entity.type
_entity.pdbx_description
1 polymer ?
#
loop_
_entity_poly.entity_id
_entity_poly.type
_entity_poly.pdbx_seq_one_letter_code
_entity_poly.pdbx_strand_id
1 'polypeptide(L)'
;MHVGVAMRKIHAASFALFLVLCGVRVASAESTFSFESAETLDDMSSLIRSKTPLGSSRENVRKIFVEEGRATLKVKKDDSSVEKYIYDIDLCHYYIWRWNISFDYDGSDQLRQAYVNGNTVFPHGNPKKVIPKFAEEGKKASIYRMQRPRAEAYKGESSLVFLLFDRDSDPSTTDDQALLGAGPSRADPINMGKLVTYTDVEPWRSIFDFEAADRIVPYQGNCNTSR
;
A
#
# COMPACT_ATOMS: atom_id res chain seq x y z
N MET A 1 71.12 8.74 68.05
CA MET A 1 70.39 10.02 68.14
C MET A 1 69.01 9.79 67.56
N HIS A 2 68.02 9.47 68.40
CA HIS A 2 67.05 10.41 68.98
C HIS A 2 66.15 11.07 67.93
N VAL A 3 64.93 10.56 67.80
CA VAL A 3 63.64 11.22 68.15
C VAL A 3 62.98 11.67 66.84
N GLY A 4 61.68 11.51 66.57
CA GLY A 4 60.53 11.05 67.32
C GLY A 4 59.32 11.39 66.44
N VAL A 5 58.41 10.44 66.28
CA VAL A 5 57.19 10.59 65.48
C VAL A 5 56.17 11.41 66.26
N ALA A 6 55.56 12.43 65.62
CA ALA A 6 54.40 13.11 66.14
C ALA A 6 53.32 13.30 65.05
N MET A 7 52.14 12.79 65.39
CA MET A 7 50.82 12.91 64.75
C MET A 7 50.54 14.17 63.92
N ARG A 8 49.74 14.01 62.86
CA ARG A 8 48.57 14.88 62.60
C ARG A 8 47.55 14.32 61.58
N LYS A 9 46.33 14.13 62.11
CA LYS A 9 45.00 14.48 61.56
C LYS A 9 44.57 13.95 60.18
N ILE A 10 43.74 12.92 60.22
CA ILE A 10 42.88 12.44 59.13
C ILE A 10 41.75 13.45 58.91
N HIS A 11 41.64 14.01 57.70
CA HIS A 11 40.45 14.74 57.24
C HIS A 11 39.50 13.75 56.56
N ALA A 12 38.24 13.77 57.00
CA ALA A 12 37.15 13.03 56.38
C ALA A 12 36.83 13.65 55.01
N ALA A 13 36.95 12.85 53.95
CA ALA A 13 36.48 13.22 52.60
C ALA A 13 35.13 12.54 52.35
N SER A 14 34.07 13.34 52.29
CA SER A 14 32.74 12.94 51.83
C SER A 14 32.80 12.48 50.37
N PHE A 15 32.52 11.20 50.13
CA PHE A 15 32.24 10.69 48.79
C PHE A 15 30.79 11.00 48.43
N ALA A 16 30.57 12.03 47.61
CA ALA A 16 29.29 12.24 46.93
C ALA A 16 29.17 11.26 45.76
N LEU A 17 28.33 10.24 45.92
CA LEU A 17 28.00 9.27 44.88
C LEU A 17 26.95 9.88 43.94
N PHE A 18 27.38 10.39 42.79
CA PHE A 18 26.48 10.77 41.70
C PHE A 18 26.07 9.50 40.92
N LEU A 19 24.89 8.98 41.21
CA LEU A 19 24.24 7.94 40.40
C LEU A 19 23.68 8.61 39.13
N VAL A 20 24.44 8.51 38.04
CA VAL A 20 23.95 8.82 36.70
C VAL A 20 23.02 7.69 36.28
N LEU A 21 21.71 7.90 36.45
CA LEU A 21 20.66 7.07 35.84
C LEU A 21 20.69 7.29 34.33
N CYS A 22 21.49 6.51 33.62
CA CYS A 22 21.33 6.31 32.18
C CYS A 22 19.99 5.59 31.96
N GLY A 23 18.93 6.38 31.76
CA GLY A 23 17.65 5.87 31.31
C GLY A 23 17.84 5.20 29.95
N VAL A 24 17.82 3.86 29.94
CA VAL A 24 17.71 3.08 28.71
C VAL A 24 16.34 3.41 28.12
N ARG A 25 16.30 4.31 27.14
CA ARG A 25 15.13 4.43 26.27
C ARG A 25 15.06 3.12 25.48
N VAL A 26 14.15 2.24 25.89
CA VAL A 26 13.73 1.12 25.06
C VAL A 26 13.14 1.75 23.81
N ALA A 27 13.92 1.79 22.73
CA ALA A 27 13.41 2.13 21.42
C ALA A 27 12.40 1.03 21.07
N SER A 28 11.11 1.34 21.17
CA SER A 28 10.07 0.48 20.62
C SER A 28 10.36 0.38 19.13
N ALA A 29 10.80 -0.79 18.67
CA ALA A 29 10.90 -1.06 17.24
C ALA A 29 9.50 -0.82 16.66
N GLU A 30 9.39 0.17 15.78
CA GLU A 30 8.15 0.39 15.05
C GLU A 30 7.78 -0.92 14.35
N SER A 31 6.50 -1.31 14.42
CA SER A 31 6.06 -2.51 13.72
C SER A 31 6.40 -2.38 12.24
N THR A 32 7.07 -3.41 11.71
CA THR A 32 7.33 -3.57 10.28
C THR A 32 6.00 -3.55 9.52
N PHE A 33 5.99 -2.90 8.37
CA PHE A 33 4.81 -2.80 7.52
C PHE A 33 4.36 -4.20 7.05
N SER A 34 3.04 -4.45 7.06
CA SER A 34 2.43 -5.69 6.54
C SER A 34 1.08 -5.35 5.91
N PHE A 35 0.82 -5.90 4.73
CA PHE A 35 -0.43 -5.72 4.00
C PHE A 35 -1.62 -6.35 4.71
N GLU A 36 -1.39 -7.44 5.43
CA GLU A 36 -2.39 -8.21 6.17
C GLU A 36 -2.88 -7.50 7.44
N SER A 37 -2.15 -6.47 7.89
CA SER A 37 -2.59 -5.63 9.02
C SER A 37 -3.75 -4.68 8.67
N ALA A 38 -4.02 -4.47 7.39
CA ALA A 38 -5.14 -3.67 6.90
C ALA A 38 -6.26 -4.59 6.40
N GLU A 39 -7.46 -4.43 6.93
CA GLU A 39 -8.63 -5.19 6.50
C GLU A 39 -9.50 -4.42 5.53
N THR A 40 -9.55 -3.09 5.65
CA THR A 40 -10.41 -2.21 4.84
C THR A 40 -9.59 -1.25 3.96
N LEU A 41 -10.25 -0.65 2.96
CA LEU A 41 -9.66 0.42 2.14
C LEU A 41 -9.20 1.62 2.99
N ASP A 42 -9.94 1.93 4.06
CA ASP A 42 -9.63 3.05 4.96
C ASP A 42 -8.42 2.74 5.85
N ASP A 43 -8.28 1.49 6.31
CA ASP A 43 -7.10 1.03 7.05
C ASP A 43 -5.87 1.12 6.17
N MET A 44 -5.94 0.60 4.94
CA MET A 44 -4.83 0.65 4.00
C MET A 44 -4.46 2.09 3.64
N SER A 45 -5.45 2.94 3.38
CA SER A 45 -5.21 4.35 3.12
C SER A 45 -4.53 5.05 4.31
N SER A 46 -4.95 4.73 5.54
CA SER A 46 -4.35 5.28 6.76
C SER A 46 -2.91 4.78 6.97
N LEU A 47 -2.66 3.50 6.69
CA LEU A 47 -1.34 2.90 6.74
C LEU A 47 -0.39 3.57 5.75
N ILE A 48 -0.82 3.79 4.50
CA ILE A 48 -0.04 4.52 3.48
C ILE A 48 0.25 5.95 3.93
N ARG A 49 -0.74 6.69 4.43
CA ARG A 49 -0.54 8.06 4.92
C ARG A 49 0.49 8.12 6.05
N SER A 50 0.46 7.13 6.94
CA SER A 50 1.39 7.05 8.08
C SER A 50 2.80 6.66 7.67
N LYS A 51 2.97 5.70 6.75
CA LYS A 51 4.27 5.12 6.42
C LYS A 51 4.99 5.82 5.27
N THR A 52 4.23 6.42 4.35
CA THR A 52 4.77 7.11 3.17
C THR A 52 4.01 8.42 2.95
N PRO A 53 4.22 9.45 3.79
CA PRO A 53 3.62 10.76 3.57
C PRO A 53 4.06 11.38 2.23
N LEU A 54 3.31 12.38 1.75
CA LEU A 54 3.73 13.19 0.59
C LEU A 54 5.16 13.71 0.78
N GLY A 55 5.94 13.70 -0.30
CA GLY A 55 7.36 14.03 -0.26
C GLY A 55 8.27 12.88 0.19
N SER A 56 7.75 11.66 0.42
CA SER A 56 8.60 10.49 0.64
C SER A 56 9.37 10.13 -0.63
N SER A 57 10.64 9.75 -0.49
CA SER A 57 11.43 9.29 -1.63
C SER A 57 10.90 7.97 -2.19
N ARG A 58 10.99 7.80 -3.51
CA ARG A 58 10.66 6.56 -4.21
C ARG A 58 11.39 5.35 -3.63
N GLU A 59 12.66 5.50 -3.26
CA GLU A 59 13.45 4.46 -2.61
C GLU A 59 12.83 4.03 -1.27
N ASN A 60 12.42 4.98 -0.43
CA ASN A 60 11.78 4.67 0.84
C ASN A 60 10.44 3.95 0.65
N VAL A 61 9.64 4.37 -0.35
CA VAL A 61 8.39 3.66 -0.70
C VAL A 61 8.70 2.23 -1.13
N ARG A 62 9.67 2.01 -2.01
CA ARG A 62 10.07 0.66 -2.45
C ARG A 62 10.56 -0.21 -1.29
N LYS A 63 11.34 0.34 -0.37
CA LYS A 63 11.76 -0.37 0.84
C LYS A 63 10.55 -0.87 1.64
N ILE A 64 9.60 0.01 1.94
CA ILE A 64 8.40 -0.33 2.73
C ILE A 64 7.53 -1.35 2.02
N PHE A 65 7.19 -1.14 0.76
CA PHE A 65 6.20 -1.98 0.07
C PHE A 65 6.81 -3.25 -0.55
N VAL A 66 8.07 -3.23 -1.00
CA VAL A 66 8.72 -4.36 -1.69
C VAL A 66 9.64 -5.12 -0.76
N GLU A 67 10.56 -4.46 -0.06
CA GLU A 67 11.54 -5.17 0.77
C GLU A 67 10.90 -5.70 2.05
N GLU A 68 10.15 -4.85 2.75
CA GLU A 68 9.44 -5.18 3.99
C GLU A 68 8.10 -5.86 3.68
N GLY A 69 7.24 -5.21 2.88
CA GLY A 69 5.89 -5.66 2.56
C GLY A 69 5.82 -6.75 1.49
N ARG A 70 6.91 -7.02 0.76
CA ARG A 70 6.99 -8.08 -0.26
C ARG A 70 5.96 -8.00 -1.38
N ALA A 71 5.51 -6.79 -1.72
CA ALA A 71 4.68 -6.56 -2.89
C ALA A 71 5.43 -6.80 -4.20
N THR A 72 4.69 -7.10 -5.24
CA THR A 72 5.18 -7.08 -6.62
C THR A 72 5.18 -5.64 -7.14
N LEU A 73 6.37 -5.12 -7.46
CA LEU A 73 6.54 -3.81 -8.09
C LEU A 73 6.32 -3.92 -9.61
N LYS A 74 5.46 -3.07 -10.17
CA LYS A 74 5.34 -2.81 -11.61
C LYS A 74 5.52 -1.32 -11.88
N VAL A 75 6.36 -0.99 -12.85
CA VAL A 75 6.56 0.39 -13.33
C VAL A 75 5.70 0.59 -14.56
N LYS A 76 4.98 1.72 -14.66
CA LYS A 76 4.13 1.99 -15.82
C LYS A 76 5.01 2.14 -17.08
N LYS A 77 4.65 1.46 -18.17
CA LYS A 77 5.51 1.32 -19.37
C LYS A 77 5.76 2.65 -20.10
N ASP A 78 4.73 3.47 -20.19
CA ASP A 78 4.70 4.80 -20.81
C ASP A 78 5.16 5.91 -19.84
N ASP A 79 5.23 5.61 -18.54
CA ASP A 79 5.55 6.60 -17.51
C ASP A 79 6.32 6.02 -16.33
N SER A 80 7.65 6.12 -16.40
CA SER A 80 8.54 5.60 -15.35
C SER A 80 8.41 6.30 -13.99
N SER A 81 7.72 7.45 -13.90
CA SER A 81 7.45 8.12 -12.62
C SER A 81 6.15 7.65 -11.97
N VAL A 82 5.51 6.61 -12.52
CA VAL A 82 4.33 5.97 -11.95
C VAL A 82 4.66 4.51 -11.66
N GLU A 83 4.39 4.10 -10.43
CA GLU A 83 4.61 2.73 -9.97
C GLU A 83 3.36 2.17 -9.32
N LYS A 84 3.21 0.84 -9.36
CA LYS A 84 2.25 0.12 -8.54
C LYS A 84 2.88 -1.07 -7.84
N TYR A 85 2.25 -1.41 -6.73
CA TYR A 85 2.66 -2.41 -5.76
C TYR A 85 1.46 -3.32 -5.56
N ILE A 86 1.55 -4.54 -6.07
CA ILE A 86 0.47 -5.50 -6.06
C ILE A 86 0.70 -6.52 -4.94
N TYR A 87 -0.31 -6.71 -4.11
CA TYR A 87 -0.35 -7.75 -3.08
C TYR A 87 -1.68 -8.49 -3.13
N ASP A 88 -1.62 -9.78 -3.48
CA ASP A 88 -2.81 -10.64 -3.60
C ASP A 88 -2.90 -11.58 -2.39
N ILE A 89 -4.09 -11.68 -1.80
CA ILE A 89 -4.42 -12.53 -0.66
C ILE A 89 -5.52 -13.51 -1.08
N ASP A 90 -5.28 -14.80 -0.89
CA ASP A 90 -6.27 -15.84 -1.08
C ASP A 90 -7.17 -15.94 0.16
N LEU A 91 -8.39 -15.40 0.06
CA LEU A 91 -9.41 -15.44 1.11
C LEU A 91 -10.10 -16.82 1.11
N CYS A 92 -9.35 -17.84 1.52
CA CYS A 92 -9.82 -19.21 1.69
C CYS A 92 -10.43 -19.84 0.43
N HIS A 93 -9.94 -19.45 -0.74
CA HIS A 93 -10.38 -19.82 -2.09
C HIS A 93 -11.77 -19.31 -2.48
N TYR A 94 -12.37 -18.40 -1.71
CA TYR A 94 -13.64 -17.76 -2.08
C TYR A 94 -13.43 -16.50 -2.93
N TYR A 95 -12.34 -15.77 -2.68
CA TYR A 95 -12.03 -14.52 -3.36
C TYR A 95 -10.53 -14.26 -3.28
N ILE A 96 -9.94 -13.72 -4.37
CA ILE A 96 -8.57 -13.20 -4.33
C ILE A 96 -8.63 -11.70 -4.07
N TRP A 97 -8.40 -11.32 -2.82
CA TRP A 97 -8.31 -9.92 -2.44
C TRP A 97 -7.02 -9.31 -2.97
N ARG A 98 -7.11 -8.12 -3.56
CA ARG A 98 -5.95 -7.40 -4.09
C ARG A 98 -5.83 -6.03 -3.48
N TRP A 99 -4.65 -5.75 -2.96
CA TRP A 99 -4.14 -4.40 -2.80
C TRP A 99 -3.39 -4.01 -4.07
N ASN A 100 -3.99 -3.19 -4.93
CA ASN A 100 -3.31 -2.49 -6.01
C ASN A 100 -3.03 -1.07 -5.54
N ILE A 101 -1.83 -0.85 -5.01
CA ILE A 101 -1.41 0.46 -4.52
C ILE A 101 -0.55 1.10 -5.60
N SER A 102 -0.89 2.31 -6.04
CA SER A 102 -0.08 3.03 -7.01
C SER A 102 0.37 4.39 -6.50
N PHE A 103 1.52 4.83 -6.96
CA PHE A 103 2.17 6.05 -6.53
C PHE A 103 2.64 6.85 -7.74
N ASP A 104 2.41 8.16 -7.67
CA ASP A 104 2.93 9.13 -8.62
C ASP A 104 4.12 9.84 -7.96
N TYR A 105 5.22 9.94 -8.70
CA TYR A 105 6.42 10.66 -8.29
C TYR A 105 6.62 11.93 -9.12
N ASP A 106 7.27 12.93 -8.52
CA ASP A 106 7.74 14.12 -9.23
C ASP A 106 9.12 13.92 -9.88
N GLY A 107 9.64 14.97 -10.51
CA GLY A 107 10.96 14.93 -11.16
C GLY A 107 12.15 14.79 -10.22
N SER A 108 11.93 14.82 -8.89
CA SER A 108 12.93 14.57 -7.85
C SER A 108 12.72 13.21 -7.16
N ASP A 109 11.94 12.31 -7.80
CA ASP A 109 11.55 11.01 -7.27
C ASP A 109 10.84 11.08 -5.90
N GLN A 110 10.13 12.19 -5.63
CA GLN A 110 9.36 12.36 -4.40
C GLN A 110 7.88 12.08 -4.65
N LEU A 111 7.26 11.39 -3.69
CA LEU A 111 5.85 11.02 -3.72
C LEU A 111 4.94 12.25 -3.75
N ARG A 112 4.05 12.35 -4.74
CA ARG A 112 3.06 13.43 -4.88
C ARG A 112 1.60 12.99 -4.76
N GLN A 113 1.31 11.72 -5.04
CA GLN A 113 -0.02 11.15 -4.87
C GLN A 113 0.08 9.64 -4.73
N ALA A 114 -0.84 9.05 -3.95
CA ALA A 114 -0.99 7.61 -3.81
C ALA A 114 -2.46 7.22 -4.04
N TYR A 115 -2.65 5.97 -4.47
CA TYR A 115 -3.96 5.40 -4.73
C TYR A 115 -4.05 3.99 -4.17
N VAL A 116 -5.21 3.60 -3.66
CA VAL A 116 -5.54 2.21 -3.30
C VAL A 116 -6.71 1.76 -4.16
N ASN A 117 -6.48 0.75 -5.00
CA ASN A 117 -7.45 0.22 -5.95
C ASN A 117 -8.10 1.32 -6.82
N GLY A 118 -7.34 2.39 -7.11
CA GLY A 118 -7.78 3.56 -7.88
C GLY A 118 -8.31 4.73 -7.05
N ASN A 119 -8.63 4.54 -5.78
CA ASN A 119 -9.10 5.61 -4.90
C ASN A 119 -7.92 6.44 -4.38
N THR A 120 -8.03 7.76 -4.41
CA THR A 120 -6.98 8.67 -3.92
C THR A 120 -6.78 8.55 -2.41
N VAL A 121 -5.53 8.51 -1.97
CA VAL A 121 -5.16 8.41 -0.55
C VAL A 121 -4.94 9.79 0.08
N PHE A 122 -4.36 10.72 -0.68
CA PHE A 122 -4.07 12.08 -0.24
C PHE A 122 -5.03 13.08 -0.91
N PRO A 123 -6.00 13.65 -0.17
CA PRO A 123 -6.92 14.65 -0.71
C PRO A 123 -6.22 15.90 -1.26
N HIS A 124 -5.08 16.27 -0.67
CA HIS A 124 -4.25 17.41 -1.09
C HIS A 124 -2.99 16.99 -1.89
N GLY A 125 -2.94 15.73 -2.33
CA GLY A 125 -1.91 15.28 -3.26
C GLY A 125 -2.06 15.95 -4.63
N ASN A 126 -1.04 15.79 -5.47
CA ASN A 126 -1.05 16.30 -6.83
C ASN A 126 -1.01 15.11 -7.81
N PRO A 127 -2.17 14.60 -8.28
CA PRO A 127 -2.23 13.57 -9.31
C PRO A 127 -1.39 13.97 -10.52
N LYS A 128 -0.58 13.05 -11.06
CA LYS A 128 0.15 13.33 -12.29
C LYS A 128 -0.80 13.51 -13.47
N LYS A 129 -1.93 12.83 -13.43
CA LYS A 129 -2.91 12.84 -14.51
C LYS A 129 -4.34 12.90 -13.98
N VAL A 130 -5.16 13.67 -14.68
CA VAL A 130 -6.61 13.64 -14.58
C VAL A 130 -7.12 12.90 -15.82
N ILE A 131 -7.83 11.79 -15.61
CA ILE A 131 -8.46 11.06 -16.71
C ILE A 131 -9.52 11.98 -17.34
N PRO A 132 -9.49 12.21 -18.67
CA PRO A 132 -10.53 13.00 -19.34
C PRO A 132 -11.91 12.44 -19.01
N LYS A 133 -12.93 13.24 -18.75
CA LYS A 133 -14.28 12.70 -18.43
C LYS A 133 -15.08 12.33 -19.69
N PHE A 134 -14.75 12.93 -20.82
CA PHE A 134 -15.50 12.84 -22.06
C PHE A 134 -14.58 12.45 -23.21
N ALA A 135 -15.15 11.82 -24.24
CA ALA A 135 -14.47 11.59 -25.50
C ALA A 135 -14.09 12.92 -26.15
N GLU A 136 -12.95 12.91 -26.84
CA GLU A 136 -12.56 14.04 -27.69
C GLU A 136 -13.58 14.25 -28.81
N GLU A 137 -13.81 15.50 -29.20
CA GLU A 137 -14.75 15.82 -30.26
C GLU A 137 -14.37 15.09 -31.56
N GLY A 138 -15.34 14.43 -32.18
CA GLY A 138 -15.12 13.64 -33.40
C GLY A 138 -14.61 12.21 -33.18
N LYS A 139 -14.27 11.82 -31.94
CA LYS A 139 -13.91 10.44 -31.61
C LYS A 139 -15.11 9.64 -31.11
N LYS A 140 -15.12 8.33 -31.40
CA LYS A 140 -16.15 7.41 -30.91
C LYS A 140 -15.70 6.85 -29.57
N ALA A 141 -16.61 6.79 -28.61
CA ALA A 141 -16.40 6.03 -27.38
C ALA A 141 -16.93 4.59 -27.55
N SER A 142 -16.25 3.63 -26.95
CA SER A 142 -16.64 2.23 -26.90
C SER A 142 -16.74 1.75 -25.45
N ILE A 143 -17.63 0.80 -25.21
CA ILE A 143 -17.79 0.14 -23.91
C ILE A 143 -17.50 -1.35 -24.10
N TYR A 144 -16.49 -1.85 -23.42
CA TYR A 144 -16.13 -3.25 -23.42
C TYR A 144 -16.54 -3.91 -22.11
N ARG A 145 -17.14 -5.10 -22.20
CA ARG A 145 -17.28 -5.98 -21.03
C ARG A 145 -16.00 -6.80 -20.91
N MET A 146 -15.27 -6.59 -19.83
CA MET A 146 -14.02 -7.27 -19.55
C MET A 146 -14.25 -8.36 -18.50
N GLN A 147 -13.52 -9.45 -18.64
CA GLN A 147 -13.51 -10.54 -17.67
C GLN A 147 -12.07 -10.95 -17.39
N ARG A 148 -11.73 -11.05 -16.11
CA ARG A 148 -10.44 -11.52 -15.64
C ARG A 148 -10.62 -12.83 -14.87
N PRO A 149 -10.11 -13.96 -15.38
CA PRO A 149 -10.14 -15.23 -14.65
C PRO A 149 -9.40 -15.15 -13.31
N ARG A 150 -9.95 -15.84 -12.30
CA ARG A 150 -9.43 -16.02 -10.93
C ARG A 150 -9.60 -17.48 -10.51
N ALA A 151 -8.95 -18.39 -11.22
CA ALA A 151 -9.11 -19.83 -11.00
C ALA A 151 -8.73 -20.27 -9.57
N GLU A 152 -7.94 -19.47 -8.88
CA GLU A 152 -7.52 -19.66 -7.48
C GLU A 152 -8.69 -19.53 -6.50
N ALA A 153 -9.72 -18.73 -6.85
CA ALA A 153 -10.94 -18.57 -6.06
C ALA A 153 -12.04 -19.59 -6.44
N TYR A 154 -11.67 -20.88 -6.52
CA TYR A 154 -12.54 -21.95 -7.02
C TYR A 154 -13.76 -22.28 -6.15
N LYS A 155 -13.83 -21.77 -4.91
CA LYS A 155 -15.01 -21.92 -4.02
C LYS A 155 -15.98 -20.75 -4.13
N GLY A 156 -15.63 -19.67 -4.83
CA GLY A 156 -16.43 -18.46 -4.91
C GLY A 156 -16.26 -17.71 -6.24
N GLU A 157 -15.83 -16.46 -6.19
CA GLU A 157 -15.73 -15.59 -7.36
C GLU A 157 -14.49 -15.93 -8.20
N SER A 158 -14.65 -16.90 -9.08
CA SER A 158 -13.60 -17.39 -9.98
C SER A 158 -13.32 -16.50 -11.20
N SER A 159 -13.98 -15.34 -11.31
CA SER A 159 -13.63 -14.32 -12.30
C SER A 159 -14.14 -12.94 -11.88
N LEU A 160 -13.33 -11.91 -12.07
CA LEU A 160 -13.76 -10.51 -11.92
C LEU A 160 -14.32 -10.00 -13.24
N VAL A 161 -15.42 -9.24 -13.18
CA VAL A 161 -16.06 -8.63 -14.35
C VAL A 161 -16.17 -7.12 -14.16
N PHE A 162 -15.87 -6.37 -15.20
CA PHE A 162 -15.97 -4.91 -15.19
C PHE A 162 -16.31 -4.37 -16.58
N LEU A 163 -16.78 -3.13 -16.64
CA LEU A 163 -16.95 -2.38 -17.88
C LEU A 163 -15.73 -1.46 -18.06
N LEU A 164 -15.15 -1.48 -19.25
CA LEU A 164 -14.09 -0.59 -19.68
C LEU A 164 -14.68 0.40 -20.67
N PHE A 165 -14.60 1.69 -20.35
CA PHE A 165 -14.92 2.79 -21.23
C PHE A 165 -13.63 3.23 -21.91
N ASP A 166 -13.60 3.06 -23.22
CA ASP A 166 -12.54 3.54 -24.09
C ASP A 166 -13.10 4.77 -24.82
N ARG A 167 -12.44 5.92 -24.67
CA ARG A 167 -13.02 7.20 -25.07
C ARG A 167 -12.64 7.59 -26.48
N ASP A 168 -11.66 6.93 -27.08
CA ASP A 168 -11.33 7.10 -28.49
C ASP A 168 -11.50 5.86 -29.36
N SER A 169 -11.90 4.73 -28.75
CA SER A 169 -12.03 3.42 -29.38
C SER A 169 -10.72 2.88 -29.95
N ASP A 170 -9.58 3.38 -29.46
CA ASP A 170 -8.28 2.79 -29.70
C ASP A 170 -7.85 2.03 -28.44
N PRO A 171 -7.99 0.69 -28.41
CA PRO A 171 -7.63 -0.09 -27.22
C PRO A 171 -6.12 -0.08 -26.93
N SER A 172 -5.29 0.49 -27.81
CA SER A 172 -3.86 0.66 -27.58
C SER A 172 -3.51 1.90 -26.75
N THR A 173 -4.40 2.90 -26.70
CA THR A 173 -4.32 4.04 -25.79
C THR A 173 -5.01 3.67 -24.48
N THR A 174 -4.26 3.69 -23.39
CA THR A 174 -4.77 3.33 -22.04
C THR A 174 -5.04 4.57 -21.20
N ASP A 175 -4.64 5.72 -21.73
CA ASP A 175 -4.66 7.02 -21.09
C ASP A 175 -6.05 7.65 -21.00
N ASP A 176 -6.92 7.29 -21.92
CA ASP A 176 -8.29 7.76 -22.07
C ASP A 176 -9.32 6.76 -21.52
N GLN A 177 -8.84 5.57 -21.17
CA GLN A 177 -9.64 4.49 -20.61
C GLN A 177 -10.03 4.75 -19.15
N ALA A 178 -11.26 4.39 -18.82
CA ALA A 178 -11.78 4.37 -17.46
C ALA A 178 -12.58 3.10 -17.23
N LEU A 179 -12.64 2.62 -16.00
CA LEU A 179 -13.44 1.44 -15.68
C LEU A 179 -14.61 1.75 -14.74
N LEU A 180 -15.62 0.90 -14.84
CA LEU A 180 -16.67 0.71 -13.86
C LEU A 180 -16.68 -0.76 -13.42
N GLY A 181 -16.51 -0.99 -12.13
CA GLY A 181 -16.59 -2.31 -11.53
C GLY A 181 -17.02 -2.22 -10.07
N ALA A 182 -17.26 -3.36 -9.45
CA ALA A 182 -17.55 -3.41 -8.03
C ALA A 182 -16.90 -4.63 -7.38
N GLY A 183 -16.58 -4.50 -6.10
CA GLY A 183 -15.97 -5.58 -5.33
C GLY A 183 -16.25 -5.42 -3.83
N PRO A 184 -15.80 -6.39 -3.02
CA PRO A 184 -15.94 -6.31 -1.57
C PRO A 184 -15.15 -5.13 -0.98
N SER A 185 -15.52 -4.70 0.23
CA SER A 185 -14.84 -3.60 0.94
C SER A 185 -13.80 -4.09 1.96
N ARG A 186 -13.70 -5.41 2.18
CA ARG A 186 -12.84 -5.99 3.22
C ARG A 186 -12.08 -7.23 2.74
N ALA A 187 -10.84 -7.35 3.20
CA ALA A 187 -9.97 -8.51 3.03
C ALA A 187 -10.25 -9.62 4.07
N ASP A 188 -11.52 -10.00 4.26
CA ASP A 188 -11.95 -10.98 5.27
C ASP A 188 -12.96 -11.96 4.64
N PRO A 189 -12.65 -13.28 4.59
CA PRO A 189 -13.54 -14.29 4.00
C PRO A 189 -14.83 -14.53 4.79
N ILE A 190 -14.88 -14.19 6.08
CA ILE A 190 -16.06 -14.36 6.93
C ILE A 190 -16.98 -13.14 6.81
N ASN A 191 -16.38 -11.95 6.61
CA ASN A 191 -17.11 -10.71 6.42
C ASN A 191 -16.43 -9.81 5.38
N MET A 192 -16.77 -10.04 4.10
CA MET A 192 -16.26 -9.26 2.97
C MET A 192 -16.75 -7.80 2.94
N GLY A 193 -17.59 -7.40 3.90
CA GLY A 193 -18.10 -6.05 4.05
C GLY A 193 -19.19 -5.70 3.05
N LYS A 194 -19.20 -4.44 2.62
CA LYS A 194 -20.19 -3.90 1.66
C LYS A 194 -19.63 -3.90 0.25
N LEU A 195 -20.52 -3.79 -0.73
CA LEU A 195 -20.13 -3.56 -2.11
C LEU A 195 -19.50 -2.15 -2.24
N VAL A 196 -18.30 -2.08 -2.83
CA VAL A 196 -17.62 -0.85 -3.22
C VAL A 196 -17.65 -0.75 -4.73
N THR A 197 -18.22 0.33 -5.24
CA THR A 197 -18.19 0.65 -6.66
C THR A 197 -16.94 1.48 -6.98
N TYR A 198 -16.21 1.06 -7.99
CA TYR A 198 -15.08 1.77 -8.57
C TYR A 198 -15.58 2.44 -9.85
N THR A 199 -15.71 3.77 -9.85
CA THR A 199 -16.19 4.57 -10.98
C THR A 199 -15.09 5.47 -11.48
N ASP A 200 -14.95 5.61 -12.80
CA ASP A 200 -13.95 6.50 -13.42
C ASP A 200 -12.50 6.22 -12.97
N VAL A 201 -12.18 4.95 -12.71
CA VAL A 201 -10.86 4.53 -12.26
C VAL A 201 -9.98 4.15 -13.46
N GLU A 202 -8.71 4.57 -13.45
CA GLU A 202 -7.71 4.11 -14.43
C GLU A 202 -7.53 2.59 -14.31
N PRO A 203 -7.72 1.81 -15.40
CA PRO A 203 -7.63 0.35 -15.36
C PRO A 203 -6.37 -0.18 -14.66
N TRP A 204 -5.22 0.41 -14.96
CA TRP A 204 -3.92 -0.01 -14.45
C TRP A 204 -3.78 0.11 -12.91
N ARG A 205 -4.51 1.05 -12.28
CA ARG A 205 -4.50 1.30 -10.82
C ARG A 205 -5.56 0.52 -10.06
N SER A 206 -6.43 -0.18 -10.78
CA SER A 206 -7.63 -0.78 -10.19
C SER A 206 -7.39 -2.18 -9.62
N ILE A 207 -8.33 -2.64 -8.80
CA ILE A 207 -8.37 -4.05 -8.37
C ILE A 207 -8.59 -5.02 -9.55
N PHE A 208 -9.14 -4.54 -10.67
CA PHE A 208 -9.47 -5.31 -11.87
C PHE A 208 -8.31 -5.44 -12.86
N ASP A 209 -7.22 -4.70 -12.64
CA ASP A 209 -6.02 -4.70 -13.47
C ASP A 209 -5.53 -6.13 -13.79
N PHE A 210 -5.07 -6.36 -15.03
CA PHE A 210 -4.68 -7.69 -15.48
C PHE A 210 -3.29 -8.13 -15.02
N GLU A 211 -2.43 -7.24 -14.52
CA GLU A 211 -1.09 -7.64 -14.08
C GLU A 211 -1.17 -8.54 -12.84
N ALA A 212 -0.43 -9.64 -12.88
CA ALA A 212 -0.36 -10.58 -11.76
C ALA A 212 0.64 -10.08 -10.70
N ALA A 213 0.32 -10.37 -9.43
CA ALA A 213 1.35 -10.41 -8.40
C ALA A 213 2.22 -11.65 -8.64
N ASP A 214 3.49 -11.58 -8.26
CA ASP A 214 4.44 -12.69 -8.37
C ASP A 214 4.05 -13.86 -7.43
N ARG A 215 3.18 -13.61 -6.46
CA ARG A 215 2.63 -14.61 -5.53
C ARG A 215 1.25 -14.19 -5.02
N ILE A 216 0.48 -15.18 -4.58
CA ILE A 216 -0.76 -15.02 -3.84
C ILE A 216 -0.52 -15.59 -2.44
N VAL A 217 -0.75 -14.78 -1.42
CA VAL A 217 -0.46 -15.13 -0.02
C VAL A 217 -1.72 -15.74 0.61
N PRO A 218 -1.62 -16.84 1.37
CA PRO A 218 -2.79 -17.39 2.05
C PRO A 218 -3.30 -16.41 3.12
N TYR A 219 -4.62 -16.33 3.28
CA TYR A 219 -5.23 -15.62 4.41
C TYR A 219 -4.69 -16.16 5.73
N GLN A 220 -4.25 -15.26 6.61
CA GLN A 220 -3.59 -15.61 7.87
C GLN A 220 -4.56 -15.97 9.00
N GLY A 221 -5.86 -15.72 8.81
CA GLY A 221 -6.91 -16.09 9.77
C GLY A 221 -7.45 -17.51 9.56
N ASN A 222 -8.55 -17.84 10.24
CA ASN A 222 -9.13 -19.19 10.22
C ASN A 222 -10.08 -19.39 9.03
N CYS A 223 -9.70 -20.30 8.11
CA CYS A 223 -10.55 -20.70 6.98
C CYS A 223 -11.64 -21.73 7.31
N ASN A 224 -11.68 -22.27 8.54
CA ASN A 224 -12.68 -23.27 8.92
C ASN A 224 -14.04 -22.66 9.32
N THR A 225 -14.12 -21.34 9.46
CA THR A 225 -15.33 -20.61 9.89
C THR A 225 -16.06 -19.91 8.75
N SER A 226 -15.47 -19.83 7.55
CA SER A 226 -16.15 -19.39 6.33
C SER A 226 -17.02 -20.54 5.81
N ARG A 227 -18.33 -20.48 6.06
CA ARG A 227 -19.33 -21.41 5.50
C ARG A 227 -20.12 -20.74 4.40
#